data_AF-A0A8S1KAC4-F1
#
_entry.id   AF-A0A8S1KAC4-F1
#
_cell.length_a   1.000
_cell.length_b   1.000
_cell.length_c   1.000
_cell.angle_alpha   90.00
_cell.angle_beta   90.00
_cell.angle_gamma   90.00
#
_symmetry.space_group_name_H-M   'P 1'
#
loop_
_entity.id
_entity.type
_entity.pdbx_description
1 polymer ?
#
loop_
_entity_poly.entity_id
_entity_poly.type
_entity_poly.pdbx_seq_one_letter_code
_entity_poly.pdbx_strand_id
1 'polypeptide(L)'
;MRVQIFLIPIGAVIVFTIFMITAYYYWDNTEDYVSNIFPPQIDNGLSFFSQDVCQNVKKTELFSEWKKINEQAQQLNERYSSELLKKAAFVIDQLKKNQQIYTQSQGEGQQFQYYQKNLKECVNRTKVSKLELEEIINKTDQIMQQENFEIKQIGGNIFDHQNGLNKLIIEHADKKKQLNVVIETLKGLIDQKERLRRSYKNEKELQDYQKELEDDINKIREYMVLQEKKITSYQQQMGDQQLKVSYISNRYDMVNNQLHDLKSLEQYFCQDDLYIKEDVPIIQVIFEYSKALKDRMDNLKILAEKEKDPIQRQRNREALNEIIKAQQISSQMYDSLLDIKLDCNQDDCTIGTTLENFKLSDLKEEIQKKQTYFNQIYSEKQSMEFLLQQITQQLDNEKSAYLINKSRLNKLIENQNFLNKTKNQSEELQKLTNQIFDLEFQKNALQVEVENLMNQINDQQHQIDSEVEKVNEKKKKVETLKIDRNQQINDKKQEIYNQVKECIKQKKIYDNFVQKQSNQIEKANEIKAVIQTEVKEIESILNQYKITYADLNLQQNYDIIEKKQDL
;
A
#
# COMPACT_ATOMS: atom_id res chain seq x y z
N MET A 1 -27.54 50.02 -4.63
CA MET A 1 -28.98 50.27 -4.35
C MET A 1 -29.05 51.16 -3.09
N ARG A 2 -30.09 52.02 -2.95
CA ARG A 2 -30.32 53.00 -1.85
C ARG A 2 -29.75 52.53 -0.49
N VAL A 3 -28.91 53.25 0.28
CA VAL A 3 -28.70 54.71 0.51
C VAL A 3 -29.93 55.45 1.01
N GLN A 4 -29.95 55.78 2.31
CA GLN A 4 -30.41 57.09 2.79
C GLN A 4 -29.86 57.41 4.19
N ILE A 5 -29.52 58.69 4.41
CA ILE A 5 -29.09 59.32 5.66
C ILE A 5 -29.98 60.54 5.85
N PHE A 6 -30.58 60.74 7.03
CA PHE A 6 -30.94 62.07 7.56
C PHE A 6 -30.79 62.00 9.09
N LEU A 7 -29.97 62.83 9.77
CA LEU A 7 -29.91 64.30 9.93
C LEU A 7 -30.93 64.87 10.93
N ILE A 8 -30.36 65.50 11.97
CA ILE A 8 -31.00 66.39 12.94
C ILE A 8 -31.11 67.79 12.31
N PRO A 9 -32.13 68.59 12.66
CA PRO A 9 -31.95 70.03 12.76
C PRO A 9 -32.20 70.55 14.19
N ILE A 10 -31.34 71.46 14.63
CA ILE A 10 -31.54 72.28 15.83
C ILE A 10 -32.38 73.50 15.43
N GLY A 11 -33.32 73.93 16.27
CA GLY A 11 -34.09 75.17 16.09
C GLY A 11 -34.27 75.88 17.42
N ALA A 12 -33.87 77.15 17.51
CA ALA A 12 -33.96 77.97 18.71
C ALA A 12 -35.09 79.01 18.61
N VAL A 13 -35.71 79.34 19.74
CA VAL A 13 -36.61 80.50 19.91
C VAL A 13 -36.31 81.15 21.26
N ILE A 14 -36.46 82.47 21.34
CA ILE A 14 -36.05 83.33 22.47
C ILE A 14 -37.14 84.39 22.75
N VAL A 15 -37.33 84.72 24.04
CA VAL A 15 -37.94 85.96 24.61
C VAL A 15 -39.48 86.14 24.71
N PHE A 16 -39.86 86.92 25.76
CA PHE A 16 -41.19 87.43 26.21
C PHE A 16 -42.21 86.40 26.79
N THR A 17 -43.03 86.69 27.82
CA THR A 17 -43.32 87.89 28.69
C THR A 17 -43.73 87.35 30.09
N ILE A 18 -43.29 87.83 31.27
CA ILE A 18 -43.57 89.07 32.07
C ILE A 18 -45.05 89.25 32.54
N PHE A 19 -45.23 89.72 33.80
CA PHE A 19 -46.48 90.03 34.59
C PHE A 19 -47.22 88.83 35.23
N MET A 20 -47.85 88.89 36.43
CA MET A 20 -47.95 89.84 37.59
C MET A 20 -47.47 89.09 38.87
N ILE A 21 -46.96 89.61 39.99
CA ILE A 21 -47.27 90.75 40.91
C ILE A 21 -48.52 90.53 41.82
N THR A 22 -48.41 90.90 43.11
CA THR A 22 -49.37 90.77 44.25
C THR A 22 -49.60 89.34 44.78
N ALA A 23 -49.90 89.07 46.07
CA ALA A 23 -49.67 89.69 47.40
C ALA A 23 -50.01 88.59 48.48
N TYR A 24 -50.10 88.76 49.81
CA TYR A 24 -49.98 89.88 50.77
C TYR A 24 -49.66 89.33 52.19
N TYR A 25 -49.61 90.20 53.23
CA TYR A 25 -49.37 89.95 54.67
C TYR A 25 -48.00 89.34 55.08
N TYR A 26 -47.10 90.06 55.75
CA TYR A 26 -47.07 90.60 57.15
C TYR A 26 -46.63 89.59 58.22
N TRP A 27 -45.59 89.99 58.94
CA TRP A 27 -45.09 89.41 60.20
C TRP A 27 -44.92 90.61 61.14
N ASP A 28 -45.53 90.57 62.32
CA ASP A 28 -45.24 91.53 63.39
C ASP A 28 -45.59 90.92 64.77
N ASN A 29 -45.28 91.65 65.85
CA ASN A 29 -45.53 91.37 67.26
C ASN A 29 -44.71 90.23 67.91
N THR A 30 -43.46 90.53 68.25
CA THR A 30 -42.94 90.30 69.62
C THR A 30 -41.91 91.36 69.99
N GLU A 31 -42.22 92.23 70.95
CA GLU A 31 -41.51 92.32 72.24
C GLU A 31 -42.16 93.37 73.15
N ASP A 32 -42.18 93.08 74.45
CA ASP A 32 -42.67 93.94 75.54
C ASP A 32 -41.95 93.49 76.85
N TYR A 33 -42.04 94.32 77.91
CA TYR A 33 -41.65 94.05 79.31
C TYR A 33 -40.17 94.13 79.79
N VAL A 34 -40.02 94.48 81.09
CA VAL A 34 -38.81 94.42 81.98
C VAL A 34 -37.70 95.46 81.70
N SER A 35 -37.79 96.70 82.21
CA SER A 35 -37.41 97.20 83.57
C SER A 35 -35.89 97.39 83.81
N ASN A 36 -35.38 98.60 84.08
CA ASN A 36 -35.37 99.30 85.39
C ASN A 36 -34.83 98.46 86.58
N ILE A 37 -33.65 98.81 87.13
CA ILE A 37 -33.43 99.23 88.54
C ILE A 37 -31.97 99.67 88.81
N PHE A 38 -31.87 100.80 89.53
CA PHE A 38 -30.76 101.56 90.16
C PHE A 38 -30.02 100.81 91.30
N PRO A 39 -29.13 101.43 92.15
CA PRO A 39 -28.50 102.77 92.18
C PRO A 39 -26.94 102.69 92.16
N PRO A 40 -26.13 103.76 92.42
CA PRO A 40 -26.06 104.59 93.66
C PRO A 40 -26.61 106.05 93.46
N GLN A 41 -26.24 107.14 94.17
CA GLN A 41 -26.19 107.58 95.60
C GLN A 41 -25.66 109.06 95.60
N ILE A 42 -25.79 109.97 96.59
CA ILE A 42 -26.41 110.01 97.94
C ILE A 42 -26.93 111.46 98.25
N ASP A 43 -27.53 111.71 99.40
CA ASP A 43 -28.10 113.00 99.83
C ASP A 43 -27.09 114.12 100.18
N ASN A 44 -27.52 115.39 100.05
CA ASN A 44 -27.88 116.26 101.19
C ASN A 44 -28.48 117.60 100.71
N GLY A 45 -29.18 118.32 101.61
CA GLY A 45 -29.72 119.65 101.29
C GLY A 45 -29.90 120.54 102.53
N LEU A 46 -29.76 121.85 102.34
CA LEU A 46 -30.10 123.00 103.21
C LEU A 46 -29.80 124.25 102.32
N SER A 47 -30.73 125.07 101.83
CA SER A 47 -31.71 125.98 102.48
C SER A 47 -31.24 127.45 102.42
N PHE A 48 -32.19 128.37 102.16
CA PHE A 48 -32.07 129.84 102.26
C PHE A 48 -30.95 130.56 101.47
N PHE A 49 -31.35 131.23 100.38
CA PHE A 49 -31.16 132.70 100.25
C PHE A 49 -32.33 133.30 99.45
N SER A 50 -32.44 134.64 99.42
CA SER A 50 -33.70 135.35 99.16
C SER A 50 -34.12 135.47 97.68
N GLN A 51 -35.44 135.64 97.49
CA GLN A 51 -36.14 135.52 96.21
C GLN A 51 -35.92 136.70 95.23
N ASP A 52 -35.32 137.80 95.69
CA ASP A 52 -35.22 139.07 94.96
C ASP A 52 -34.04 139.15 93.97
N VAL A 53 -33.01 138.29 94.10
CA VAL A 53 -31.84 138.34 93.21
C VAL A 53 -32.13 137.72 91.82
N CYS A 54 -32.93 136.65 91.79
CA CYS A 54 -33.23 135.89 90.55
C CYS A 54 -34.19 136.60 89.57
N GLN A 55 -34.84 137.70 89.96
CA GLN A 55 -35.70 138.49 89.06
C GLN A 55 -34.88 139.37 88.09
N ASN A 56 -33.68 139.83 88.51
CA ASN A 56 -32.92 140.83 87.75
C ASN A 56 -31.91 140.25 86.74
N VAL A 57 -31.64 138.94 86.77
CA VAL A 57 -30.77 138.27 85.78
C VAL A 57 -31.54 137.80 84.53
N LYS A 58 -32.88 137.68 84.60
CA LYS A 58 -33.73 137.24 83.49
C LYS A 58 -33.94 138.28 82.36
N LYS A 59 -33.12 139.35 82.31
CA LYS A 59 -33.24 140.47 81.35
C LYS A 59 -31.94 140.84 80.65
N THR A 60 -30.91 140.00 80.71
CA THR A 60 -29.63 140.18 79.98
C THR A 60 -29.60 139.33 78.71
N GLU A 61 -29.07 139.89 77.62
CA GLU A 61 -29.05 139.24 76.29
C GLU A 61 -28.33 137.88 76.29
N LEU A 62 -27.24 137.77 77.06
CA LEU A 62 -26.46 136.55 77.28
C LEU A 62 -27.31 135.31 77.62
N PHE A 63 -28.40 135.46 78.39
CA PHE A 63 -29.25 134.34 78.76
C PHE A 63 -30.15 133.86 77.60
N SER A 64 -30.40 134.72 76.62
CA SER A 64 -31.15 134.37 75.40
C SER A 64 -30.27 133.65 74.36
N GLU A 65 -28.99 134.03 74.26
CA GLU A 65 -28.03 133.35 73.38
C GLU A 65 -27.63 132.00 73.94
N TRP A 66 -27.33 131.89 75.24
CA TRP A 66 -27.04 130.59 75.88
C TRP A 66 -28.20 129.60 75.69
N LYS A 67 -29.44 130.06 75.82
CA LYS A 67 -30.61 129.22 75.56
C LYS A 67 -30.67 128.74 74.10
N LYS A 68 -30.46 129.62 73.12
CA LYS A 68 -30.40 129.25 71.70
C LYS A 68 -29.29 128.24 71.41
N ILE A 69 -28.09 128.46 71.94
CA ILE A 69 -26.94 127.57 71.75
C ILE A 69 -27.23 126.19 72.35
N ASN A 70 -27.85 126.12 73.53
CA ASN A 70 -28.18 124.85 74.18
C ASN A 70 -29.32 124.11 73.45
N GLU A 71 -30.37 124.82 73.00
CA GLU A 71 -31.45 124.24 72.17
C GLU A 71 -30.91 123.75 70.80
N GLN A 72 -29.96 124.47 70.19
CA GLN A 72 -29.28 124.04 68.95
C GLN A 72 -28.35 122.85 69.18
N ALA A 73 -27.57 122.84 70.26
CA ALA A 73 -26.70 121.72 70.62
C ALA A 73 -27.52 120.45 70.92
N GLN A 74 -28.65 120.58 71.62
CA GLN A 74 -29.57 119.47 71.86
C GLN A 74 -30.19 118.96 70.54
N GLN A 75 -30.66 119.84 69.65
CA GLN A 75 -31.18 119.42 68.34
C GLN A 75 -30.11 118.79 67.43
N LEU A 76 -28.85 119.25 67.47
CA LEU A 76 -27.74 118.57 66.81
C LEU A 76 -27.53 117.18 67.42
N ASN A 77 -27.44 117.08 68.74
CA ASN A 77 -27.18 115.82 69.44
C ASN A 77 -28.29 114.79 69.17
N GLU A 78 -29.57 115.18 69.25
CA GLU A 78 -30.72 114.32 68.93
C GLU A 78 -30.72 113.89 67.45
N ARG A 79 -30.42 114.81 66.52
CA ARG A 79 -30.36 114.49 65.08
C ARG A 79 -29.21 113.52 64.75
N TYR A 80 -27.99 113.88 65.14
CA TYR A 80 -26.79 113.08 64.84
C TYR A 80 -26.80 111.75 65.60
N SER A 81 -27.26 111.70 66.85
CA SER A 81 -27.40 110.42 67.58
C SER A 81 -28.48 109.54 66.95
N SER A 82 -29.65 110.07 66.54
CA SER A 82 -30.67 109.28 65.84
C SER A 82 -30.17 108.70 64.52
N GLU A 83 -29.40 109.48 63.76
CA GLU A 83 -28.86 109.08 62.46
C GLU A 83 -27.69 108.08 62.60
N LEU A 84 -26.78 108.30 63.56
CA LEU A 84 -25.73 107.35 63.93
C LEU A 84 -26.30 106.04 64.48
N LEU A 85 -27.31 106.07 65.35
CA LEU A 85 -27.96 104.86 65.88
C LEU A 85 -28.66 104.06 64.78
N LYS A 86 -29.30 104.72 63.81
CA LYS A 86 -29.90 104.05 62.64
C LYS A 86 -28.85 103.38 61.75
N LYS A 87 -27.77 104.09 61.39
CA LYS A 87 -26.68 103.50 60.59
C LYS A 87 -25.93 102.39 61.36
N ALA A 88 -25.69 102.56 62.66
CA ALA A 88 -25.09 101.52 63.51
C ALA A 88 -26.00 100.28 63.61
N ALA A 89 -27.32 100.44 63.79
CA ALA A 89 -28.27 99.34 63.80
C ALA A 89 -28.29 98.58 62.45
N PHE A 90 -28.23 99.30 61.32
CA PHE A 90 -28.09 98.69 59.99
C PHE A 90 -26.78 97.92 59.85
N VAL A 91 -25.64 98.48 60.25
CA VAL A 91 -24.35 97.79 60.23
C VAL A 91 -24.36 96.54 61.13
N ILE A 92 -24.98 96.60 62.31
CA ILE A 92 -25.14 95.45 63.21
C ILE A 92 -26.02 94.35 62.59
N ASP A 93 -27.11 94.70 61.92
CA ASP A 93 -27.96 93.74 61.19
C ASP A 93 -27.22 93.10 60.01
N GLN A 94 -26.48 93.88 59.21
CA GLN A 94 -25.63 93.36 58.14
C GLN A 94 -24.50 92.47 58.68
N LEU A 95 -23.89 92.81 59.83
CA LEU A 95 -22.90 91.97 60.51
C LEU A 95 -23.52 90.66 61.02
N LYS A 96 -24.73 90.69 61.61
CA LYS A 96 -25.47 89.48 62.00
C LYS A 96 -25.75 88.58 60.80
N LYS A 97 -26.17 89.15 59.66
CA LYS A 97 -26.37 88.43 58.40
C LYS A 97 -25.07 87.79 57.88
N ASN A 98 -23.97 88.54 57.89
CA ASN A 98 -22.66 88.01 57.48
C ASN A 98 -22.15 86.93 58.45
N GLN A 99 -22.40 87.05 59.75
CA GLN A 99 -22.08 86.04 60.77
C GLN A 99 -22.92 84.76 60.60
N GLN A 100 -24.20 84.87 60.21
CA GLN A 100 -25.03 83.72 59.87
C GLN A 100 -24.48 82.97 58.64
N ILE A 101 -24.08 83.70 57.58
CA ILE A 101 -23.42 83.11 56.39
C ILE A 101 -22.12 82.42 56.79
N TYR A 102 -21.29 83.05 57.63
CA TYR A 102 -20.04 82.48 58.10
C TYR A 102 -20.25 81.20 58.94
N THR A 103 -21.27 81.20 59.81
CA THR A 103 -21.64 80.03 60.63
C THR A 103 -22.15 78.88 59.76
N GLN A 104 -22.95 79.16 58.73
CA GLN A 104 -23.36 78.15 57.74
C GLN A 104 -22.14 77.56 57.02
N SER A 105 -21.19 78.40 56.58
CA SER A 105 -20.01 77.96 55.84
C SER A 105 -19.11 76.96 56.61
N GLN A 106 -19.06 77.04 57.95
CA GLN A 106 -18.30 76.08 58.76
C GLN A 106 -18.94 74.69 58.81
N GLY A 107 -20.28 74.60 58.90
CA GLY A 107 -20.99 73.31 58.76
C GLY A 107 -20.87 72.74 57.35
N GLU A 108 -20.93 73.62 56.34
CA GLU A 108 -20.78 73.26 54.94
C GLU A 108 -19.34 72.79 54.61
N GLY A 109 -18.31 73.27 55.31
CA GLY A 109 -16.93 72.78 55.18
C GLY A 109 -16.77 71.27 55.42
N GLN A 110 -17.56 70.68 56.32
CA GLN A 110 -17.58 69.22 56.52
C GLN A 110 -18.29 68.50 55.37
N GLN A 111 -19.36 69.09 54.82
CA GLN A 111 -20.06 68.56 53.64
C GLN A 111 -19.17 68.59 52.39
N PHE A 112 -18.36 69.64 52.21
CA PHE A 112 -17.37 69.70 51.13
C PHE A 112 -16.39 68.52 51.18
N GLN A 113 -15.81 68.24 52.35
CA GLN A 113 -14.89 67.11 52.54
C GLN A 113 -15.60 65.77 52.31
N TYR A 114 -16.86 65.63 52.73
CA TYR A 114 -17.68 64.45 52.49
C TYR A 114 -17.92 64.19 50.99
N TYR A 115 -18.38 65.20 50.23
CA TYR A 115 -18.59 65.06 48.79
C TYR A 115 -17.28 64.85 48.03
N GLN A 116 -16.20 65.53 48.41
CA GLN A 116 -14.87 65.34 47.82
C GLN A 116 -14.33 63.92 48.07
N LYS A 117 -14.51 63.38 49.29
CA LYS A 117 -14.18 61.99 49.62
C LYS A 117 -15.00 61.01 48.78
N ASN A 118 -16.32 61.15 48.76
CA ASN A 118 -17.20 60.26 47.99
C ASN A 118 -16.84 60.25 46.50
N LEU A 119 -16.56 61.41 45.91
CA LEU A 119 -16.16 61.52 44.50
C LEU A 119 -14.81 60.83 44.24
N LYS A 120 -13.80 61.06 45.11
CA LYS A 120 -12.48 60.41 45.02
C LYS A 120 -12.58 58.89 45.19
N GLU A 121 -13.43 58.43 46.10
CA GLU A 121 -13.65 57.01 46.36
C GLU A 121 -14.38 56.34 45.18
N CYS A 122 -15.38 56.99 44.60
CA CYS A 122 -16.08 56.53 43.40
C CYS A 122 -15.11 56.35 42.21
N VAL A 123 -14.29 57.37 41.92
CA VAL A 123 -13.24 57.30 40.88
C VAL A 123 -12.24 56.17 41.13
N ASN A 124 -11.88 55.92 42.40
CA ASN A 124 -10.98 54.81 42.74
C ASN A 124 -11.64 53.44 42.53
N ARG A 125 -12.90 53.23 42.92
CA ARG A 125 -13.64 51.97 42.65
C ARG A 125 -13.71 51.67 41.14
N THR A 126 -13.96 52.68 40.32
CA THR A 126 -13.99 52.54 38.85
C THR A 126 -12.62 52.24 38.25
N LYS A 127 -11.53 52.80 38.81
CA LYS A 127 -10.17 52.41 38.41
C LYS A 127 -9.85 50.94 38.74
N VAL A 128 -10.21 50.48 39.93
CA VAL A 128 -10.04 49.07 40.33
C VAL A 128 -10.85 48.16 39.40
N SER A 129 -12.12 48.48 39.15
CA SER A 129 -13.00 47.68 38.29
C SER A 129 -12.52 47.60 36.84
N LYS A 130 -11.84 48.64 36.34
CA LYS A 130 -11.16 48.62 35.03
C LYS A 130 -9.94 47.70 35.03
N LEU A 131 -9.13 47.71 36.08
CA LEU A 131 -7.98 46.81 36.22
C LEU A 131 -8.42 45.34 36.32
N GLU A 132 -9.48 45.05 37.07
CA GLU A 132 -10.10 43.72 37.16
C GLU A 132 -10.59 43.24 35.77
N LEU A 133 -11.20 44.12 34.96
CA LEU A 133 -11.59 43.80 33.58
C LEU A 133 -10.38 43.49 32.69
N GLU A 134 -9.29 44.25 32.82
CA GLU A 134 -8.03 44.01 32.07
C GLU A 134 -7.35 42.71 32.53
N GLU A 135 -7.42 42.38 33.82
CA GLU A 135 -6.92 41.12 34.38
C GLU A 135 -7.72 39.90 33.89
N ILE A 136 -9.06 39.99 33.85
CA ILE A 136 -9.93 38.95 33.29
C ILE A 136 -9.57 38.67 31.82
N ILE A 137 -9.47 39.72 31.00
CA ILE A 137 -9.10 39.59 29.58
C ILE A 137 -7.74 38.89 29.45
N ASN A 138 -6.71 39.38 30.14
CA ASN A 138 -5.36 38.84 30.05
C ASN A 138 -5.28 37.37 30.51
N LYS A 139 -5.96 37.00 31.61
CA LYS A 139 -5.97 35.63 32.13
C LYS A 139 -6.67 34.66 31.18
N THR A 140 -7.86 35.00 30.66
CA THR A 140 -8.55 34.07 29.75
C THR A 140 -7.84 33.97 28.40
N ASP A 141 -7.23 35.06 27.91
CA ASP A 141 -6.45 35.02 26.67
C ASP A 141 -5.18 34.16 26.82
N GLN A 142 -4.50 34.18 27.97
CA GLN A 142 -3.40 33.25 28.28
C GLN A 142 -3.86 31.78 28.28
N ILE A 143 -4.97 31.47 28.94
CA ILE A 143 -5.52 30.09 28.99
C ILE A 143 -5.91 29.63 27.57
N MET A 144 -6.55 30.50 26.77
CA MET A 144 -6.88 30.17 25.39
C MET A 144 -5.63 30.01 24.52
N GLN A 145 -4.55 30.78 24.73
CA GLN A 145 -3.28 30.57 24.02
C GLN A 145 -2.66 29.21 24.35
N GLN A 146 -2.68 28.80 25.63
CA GLN A 146 -2.20 27.47 26.03
C GLN A 146 -3.02 26.34 25.39
N GLU A 147 -4.36 26.39 25.48
CA GLU A 147 -5.22 25.37 24.88
C GLU A 147 -5.06 25.28 23.35
N ASN A 148 -4.89 26.42 22.66
CA ASN A 148 -4.59 26.42 21.22
C ASN A 148 -3.18 25.88 20.89
N PHE A 149 -2.20 26.07 21.77
CA PHE A 149 -0.87 25.46 21.64
C PHE A 149 -0.94 23.94 21.81
N GLU A 150 -1.67 23.44 22.80
CA GLU A 150 -1.88 22.00 23.02
C GLU A 150 -2.67 21.37 21.86
N ILE A 151 -3.72 22.05 21.33
CA ILE A 151 -4.40 21.64 20.09
C ILE A 151 -3.41 21.52 18.91
N LYS A 152 -2.43 22.44 18.80
CA LYS A 152 -1.42 22.40 17.74
C LYS A 152 -0.44 21.23 17.93
N GLN A 153 -0.06 20.89 19.16
CA GLN A 153 0.78 19.71 19.43
C GLN A 153 0.05 18.42 19.05
N ILE A 154 -1.20 18.25 19.48
CA ILE A 154 -2.01 17.07 19.12
C ILE A 154 -2.25 17.01 17.60
N GLY A 155 -2.42 18.16 16.93
CA GLY A 155 -2.47 18.24 15.47
C GLY A 155 -1.19 17.74 14.78
N GLY A 156 -0.03 17.88 15.43
CA GLY A 156 1.23 17.26 15.01
C GLY A 156 1.20 15.74 15.13
N ASN A 157 0.80 15.22 16.31
CA ASN A 157 0.62 13.78 16.53
C ASN A 157 -0.27 13.16 15.45
N ILE A 158 -1.44 13.76 15.18
CA ILE A 158 -2.40 13.28 14.16
C ILE A 158 -1.73 13.19 12.78
N PHE A 159 -0.94 14.20 12.39
CA PHE A 159 -0.23 14.20 11.11
C PHE A 159 0.83 13.08 11.04
N ASP A 160 1.59 12.88 12.11
CA ASP A 160 2.58 11.81 12.17
C ASP A 160 1.93 10.40 12.18
N HIS A 161 0.81 10.24 12.90
CA HIS A 161 0.04 9.00 12.85
C HIS A 161 -0.54 8.73 11.44
N GLN A 162 -1.04 9.77 10.75
CA GLN A 162 -1.52 9.70 9.36
C GLN A 162 -0.40 9.34 8.37
N ASN A 163 0.81 9.86 8.56
CA ASN A 163 1.97 9.47 7.75
C ASN A 163 2.35 8.00 7.96
N GLY A 164 2.30 7.52 9.22
CA GLY A 164 2.47 6.10 9.54
C GLY A 164 1.40 5.21 8.88
N LEU A 165 0.12 5.61 8.99
CA LEU A 165 -1.02 4.92 8.37
C LEU A 165 -0.86 4.82 6.84
N ASN A 166 -0.53 5.92 6.18
CA ASN A 166 -0.29 5.95 4.73
C ASN A 166 0.84 4.99 4.31
N LYS A 167 1.92 4.91 5.08
CA LYS A 167 3.01 3.95 4.84
C LYS A 167 2.51 2.51 4.96
N LEU A 168 1.80 2.18 6.05
CA LEU A 168 1.25 0.84 6.27
C LEU A 168 0.27 0.41 5.17
N ILE A 169 -0.59 1.33 4.70
CA ILE A 169 -1.52 1.08 3.59
C ILE A 169 -0.79 0.72 2.30
N ILE A 170 0.32 1.41 1.98
CA ILE A 170 1.15 1.12 0.79
C ILE A 170 1.83 -0.25 0.94
N GLU A 171 2.37 -0.55 2.12
CA GLU A 171 3.06 -1.81 2.40
C GLU A 171 2.11 -3.02 2.35
N HIS A 172 0.92 -2.89 2.96
CA HIS A 172 -0.18 -3.86 2.86
C HIS A 172 -0.64 -4.06 1.41
N ALA A 173 -0.75 -2.99 0.61
CA ALA A 173 -1.16 -3.09 -0.79
C ALA A 173 -0.15 -3.88 -1.64
N ASP A 174 1.16 -3.70 -1.45
CA ASP A 174 2.16 -4.49 -2.18
C ASP A 174 2.24 -5.93 -1.68
N LYS A 175 2.22 -6.18 -0.35
CA LYS A 175 2.15 -7.55 0.20
C LYS A 175 0.92 -8.32 -0.30
N LYS A 176 -0.25 -7.67 -0.37
CA LYS A 176 -1.48 -8.25 -0.94
C LYS A 176 -1.36 -8.53 -2.44
N LYS A 177 -0.62 -7.70 -3.19
CA LYS A 177 -0.30 -7.94 -4.61
C LYS A 177 0.65 -9.14 -4.77
N GLN A 178 1.67 -9.27 -3.94
CA GLN A 178 2.58 -10.43 -3.91
C GLN A 178 1.79 -11.72 -3.61
N LEU A 179 0.93 -11.72 -2.58
CA LEU A 179 0.05 -12.84 -2.23
C LEU A 179 -0.84 -13.27 -3.40
N ASN A 180 -1.45 -12.33 -4.12
CA ASN A 180 -2.28 -12.64 -5.30
C ASN A 180 -1.47 -13.30 -6.42
N VAL A 181 -0.23 -12.87 -6.68
CA VAL A 181 0.65 -13.51 -7.69
C VAL A 181 0.98 -14.95 -7.31
N VAL A 182 1.25 -15.23 -6.03
CA VAL A 182 1.47 -16.60 -5.54
C VAL A 182 0.20 -17.45 -5.70
N ILE A 183 -0.98 -16.90 -5.40
CA ILE A 183 -2.28 -17.60 -5.54
C ILE A 183 -2.59 -17.96 -7.01
N GLU A 184 -2.40 -17.05 -7.96
CA GLU A 184 -2.61 -17.38 -9.38
C GLU A 184 -1.56 -18.39 -9.91
N THR A 185 -0.31 -18.30 -9.43
CA THR A 185 0.74 -19.28 -9.76
C THR A 185 0.38 -20.68 -9.24
N LEU A 186 -0.10 -20.77 -8.00
CA LEU A 186 -0.60 -22.01 -7.39
C LEU A 186 -1.75 -22.62 -8.19
N LYS A 187 -2.75 -21.83 -8.59
CA LYS A 187 -3.84 -22.31 -9.44
C LYS A 187 -3.30 -22.93 -10.74
N GLY A 188 -2.39 -22.24 -11.43
CA GLY A 188 -1.79 -22.73 -12.67
C GLY A 188 -1.04 -24.06 -12.50
N LEU A 189 -0.27 -24.22 -11.43
CA LEU A 189 0.46 -25.46 -11.13
C LEU A 189 -0.48 -26.60 -10.70
N ILE A 190 -1.52 -26.31 -9.91
CA ILE A 190 -2.55 -27.29 -9.52
C ILE A 190 -3.30 -27.79 -10.77
N ASP A 191 -3.66 -26.90 -11.70
CA ASP A 191 -4.29 -27.23 -12.97
C ASP A 191 -3.39 -28.13 -13.84
N GLN A 192 -2.08 -27.84 -13.91
CA GLN A 192 -1.10 -28.68 -14.61
C GLN A 192 -0.96 -30.05 -13.96
N LYS A 193 -0.82 -30.11 -12.63
CA LYS A 193 -0.73 -31.35 -11.85
C LYS A 193 -1.97 -32.22 -12.02
N GLU A 194 -3.17 -31.64 -12.01
CA GLU A 194 -4.43 -32.37 -12.18
C GLU A 194 -4.63 -32.86 -13.63
N ARG A 195 -4.18 -32.11 -14.65
CA ARG A 195 -4.12 -32.60 -16.04
C ARG A 195 -3.20 -33.82 -16.18
N LEU A 196 -1.99 -33.75 -15.61
CA LEU A 196 -1.05 -34.88 -15.58
C LEU A 196 -1.63 -36.08 -14.82
N ARG A 197 -2.22 -35.85 -13.64
CA ARG A 197 -2.84 -36.90 -12.81
C ARG A 197 -3.98 -37.63 -13.53
N ARG A 198 -4.80 -36.92 -14.31
CA ARG A 198 -5.85 -37.54 -15.15
C ARG A 198 -5.28 -38.42 -16.26
N SER A 199 -4.09 -38.09 -16.77
CA SER A 199 -3.34 -38.94 -17.71
C SER A 199 -2.63 -40.14 -17.06
N TYR A 200 -2.58 -40.20 -15.72
CA TYR A 200 -1.71 -41.09 -14.95
C TYR A 200 -2.48 -41.95 -13.92
N LYS A 201 -3.80 -42.09 -14.09
CA LYS A 201 -4.70 -42.64 -13.05
C LYS A 201 -4.39 -44.09 -12.61
N ASN A 202 -3.70 -44.87 -13.45
CA ASN A 202 -3.50 -46.31 -13.27
C ASN A 202 -2.01 -46.68 -13.07
N GLU A 203 -1.25 -45.89 -12.30
CA GLU A 203 0.19 -46.10 -12.03
C GLU A 203 0.55 -47.53 -11.61
N LYS A 204 -0.23 -48.16 -10.74
CA LYS A 204 0.05 -49.53 -10.29
C LYS A 204 -0.13 -50.55 -11.43
N GLU A 205 -1.18 -50.42 -12.23
CA GLU A 205 -1.41 -51.28 -13.40
C GLU A 205 -0.30 -51.09 -14.45
N LEU A 206 0.23 -49.86 -14.59
CA LEU A 206 1.42 -49.57 -15.40
C LEU A 206 2.68 -50.27 -14.88
N GLN A 207 2.90 -50.35 -13.56
CA GLN A 207 4.03 -51.07 -12.97
C GLN A 207 3.88 -52.60 -13.12
N ASP A 208 2.69 -53.15 -12.87
CA ASP A 208 2.40 -54.57 -13.04
C ASP A 208 2.54 -54.97 -14.53
N TYR A 209 2.02 -54.16 -15.46
CA TYR A 209 2.17 -54.33 -16.91
C TYR A 209 3.62 -54.14 -17.38
N GLN A 210 4.40 -53.23 -16.78
CA GLN A 210 5.83 -53.08 -17.10
C GLN A 210 6.60 -54.36 -16.82
N LYS A 211 6.29 -55.03 -15.71
CA LYS A 211 6.92 -56.29 -15.31
C LYS A 211 6.51 -57.44 -16.23
N GLU A 212 5.21 -57.56 -16.55
CA GLU A 212 4.70 -58.56 -17.49
C GLU A 212 5.35 -58.40 -18.89
N LEU A 213 5.48 -57.16 -19.37
CA LEU A 213 6.15 -56.83 -20.62
C LEU A 213 7.64 -57.19 -20.63
N GLU A 214 8.35 -56.99 -19.53
CA GLU A 214 9.77 -57.35 -19.40
C GLU A 214 9.97 -58.87 -19.36
N ASP A 215 9.12 -59.60 -18.62
CA ASP A 215 9.11 -61.07 -18.62
C ASP A 215 8.84 -61.63 -20.03
N ASP A 216 7.89 -61.07 -20.79
CA ASP A 216 7.59 -61.52 -22.16
C ASP A 216 8.68 -61.17 -23.20
N ILE A 217 9.32 -60.01 -23.06
CA ILE A 217 10.52 -59.66 -23.86
C ILE A 217 11.63 -60.69 -23.62
N ASN A 218 11.84 -61.10 -22.38
CA ASN A 218 12.88 -62.08 -22.03
C ASN A 218 12.55 -63.49 -22.54
N LYS A 219 11.31 -63.98 -22.35
CA LYS A 219 10.83 -65.26 -22.93
C LYS A 219 11.03 -65.31 -24.45
N ILE A 220 10.68 -64.24 -25.18
CA ILE A 220 10.82 -64.21 -26.64
C ILE A 220 12.29 -64.18 -27.07
N ARG A 221 13.18 -63.47 -26.35
CA ARG A 221 14.64 -63.54 -26.58
C ARG A 221 15.17 -64.95 -26.40
N GLU A 222 14.79 -65.65 -25.34
CA GLU A 222 15.19 -67.05 -25.10
C GLU A 222 14.72 -67.99 -26.21
N TYR A 223 13.45 -67.88 -26.63
CA TYR A 223 12.94 -68.64 -27.76
C TYR A 223 13.68 -68.34 -29.08
N MET A 224 14.01 -67.07 -29.35
CA MET A 224 14.79 -66.71 -30.54
C MET A 224 16.21 -67.30 -30.52
N VAL A 225 16.89 -67.31 -29.38
CA VAL A 225 18.22 -67.95 -29.23
C VAL A 225 18.15 -69.48 -29.41
N LEU A 226 17.06 -70.11 -28.97
CA LEU A 226 16.82 -71.54 -29.23
C LEU A 226 16.54 -71.81 -30.72
N GLN A 227 15.81 -70.92 -31.40
CA GLN A 227 15.55 -70.99 -32.84
C GLN A 227 16.82 -70.79 -33.67
N GLU A 228 17.69 -69.83 -33.32
CA GLU A 228 18.98 -69.62 -33.99
C GLU A 228 19.88 -70.86 -33.90
N LYS A 229 19.92 -71.55 -32.76
CA LYS A 229 20.62 -72.83 -32.59
C LYS A 229 20.04 -73.93 -33.48
N LYS A 230 18.71 -74.06 -33.55
CA LYS A 230 18.04 -75.02 -34.46
C LYS A 230 18.33 -74.72 -35.93
N ILE A 231 18.19 -73.46 -36.35
CA ILE A 231 18.45 -73.00 -37.72
C ILE A 231 19.89 -73.33 -38.12
N THR A 232 20.86 -73.06 -37.24
CA THR A 232 22.27 -73.42 -37.46
C THR A 232 22.46 -74.94 -37.62
N SER A 233 21.84 -75.74 -36.74
CA SER A 233 21.89 -77.21 -36.82
C SER A 233 21.31 -77.73 -38.13
N TYR A 234 20.14 -77.23 -38.55
CA TYR A 234 19.51 -77.61 -39.82
C TYR A 234 20.29 -77.14 -41.05
N GLN A 235 20.93 -75.97 -40.99
CA GLN A 235 21.83 -75.51 -42.06
C GLN A 235 23.04 -76.44 -42.24
N GLN A 236 23.63 -76.90 -41.13
CA GLN A 236 24.71 -77.88 -41.17
C GLN A 236 24.23 -79.24 -41.74
N GLN A 237 23.14 -79.79 -41.20
CA GLN A 237 22.54 -81.04 -41.68
C GLN A 237 22.15 -80.98 -43.17
N MET A 238 21.64 -79.83 -43.63
CA MET A 238 21.31 -79.59 -45.03
C MET A 238 22.57 -79.62 -45.92
N GLY A 239 23.68 -79.00 -45.49
CA GLY A 239 24.95 -79.04 -46.20
C GLY A 239 25.53 -80.46 -46.29
N ASP A 240 25.58 -81.18 -45.15
CA ASP A 240 26.02 -82.57 -45.09
C ASP A 240 25.17 -83.50 -45.97
N GLN A 241 23.86 -83.24 -46.06
CA GLN A 241 22.94 -84.01 -46.91
C GLN A 241 23.05 -83.64 -48.39
N GLN A 242 23.27 -82.37 -48.74
CA GLN A 242 23.55 -81.93 -50.11
C GLN A 242 24.82 -82.58 -50.68
N LEU A 243 25.88 -82.71 -49.88
CA LEU A 243 27.10 -83.43 -50.27
C LEU A 243 26.83 -84.91 -50.57
N LYS A 244 26.01 -85.58 -49.76
CA LYS A 244 25.59 -86.98 -50.00
C LYS A 244 24.74 -87.13 -51.27
N VAL A 245 23.76 -86.24 -51.47
CA VAL A 245 22.90 -86.20 -52.67
C VAL A 245 23.72 -85.96 -53.94
N SER A 246 24.74 -85.10 -53.89
CA SER A 246 25.70 -84.89 -54.98
C SER A 246 26.52 -86.15 -55.27
N TYR A 247 27.10 -86.78 -54.23
CA TYR A 247 27.89 -88.00 -54.38
C TYR A 247 27.08 -89.17 -54.95
N ILE A 248 25.86 -89.41 -54.46
CA ILE A 248 25.00 -90.48 -54.99
C ILE A 248 24.50 -90.18 -56.40
N SER A 249 24.28 -88.91 -56.76
CA SER A 249 23.93 -88.51 -58.12
C SER A 249 25.08 -88.79 -59.10
N ASN A 250 26.32 -88.45 -58.76
CA ASN A 250 27.48 -88.76 -59.60
C ASN A 250 27.66 -90.29 -59.79
N ARG A 251 27.40 -91.10 -58.75
CA ARG A 251 27.37 -92.57 -58.86
C ARG A 251 26.22 -93.06 -59.74
N TYR A 252 25.03 -92.47 -59.60
CA TYR A 252 23.85 -92.79 -60.40
C TYR A 252 24.10 -92.53 -61.90
N ASP A 253 24.59 -91.34 -62.25
CA ASP A 253 24.83 -90.95 -63.64
C ASP A 253 25.90 -91.85 -64.29
N MET A 254 26.98 -92.17 -63.57
CA MET A 254 28.02 -93.11 -64.03
C MET A 254 27.46 -94.52 -64.30
N VAL A 255 26.62 -95.05 -63.41
CA VAL A 255 26.04 -96.39 -63.54
C VAL A 255 24.93 -96.42 -64.60
N ASN A 256 24.16 -95.32 -64.75
CA ASN A 256 23.18 -95.15 -65.82
C ASN A 256 23.84 -95.19 -67.20
N ASN A 257 24.96 -94.48 -67.37
CA ASN A 257 25.72 -94.48 -68.61
C ASN A 257 26.27 -95.89 -68.92
N GLN A 258 26.94 -96.55 -67.98
CA GLN A 258 27.41 -97.93 -68.15
C GLN A 258 26.29 -98.92 -68.53
N LEU A 259 25.09 -98.75 -67.96
CA LEU A 259 23.92 -99.56 -68.26
C LEU A 259 23.33 -99.25 -69.64
N HIS A 260 23.46 -98.02 -70.13
CA HIS A 260 23.08 -97.61 -71.49
C HIS A 260 24.07 -98.15 -72.54
N ASP A 261 25.37 -98.07 -72.26
CA ASP A 261 26.44 -98.60 -73.12
C ASP A 261 26.30 -100.12 -73.30
N LEU A 262 26.11 -100.86 -72.19
CA LEU A 262 25.93 -102.32 -72.23
C LEU A 262 24.65 -102.74 -72.96
N LYS A 263 23.52 -102.02 -72.78
CA LYS A 263 22.29 -102.28 -73.54
C LYS A 263 22.43 -101.97 -75.04
N SER A 264 23.23 -100.97 -75.38
CA SER A 264 23.56 -100.67 -76.79
C SER A 264 24.41 -101.79 -77.40
N LEU A 265 25.32 -102.38 -76.62
CA LEU A 265 26.10 -103.56 -77.02
C LEU A 265 25.25 -104.83 -77.15
N GLU A 266 24.28 -105.05 -76.25
CA GLU A 266 23.29 -106.14 -76.39
C GLU A 266 22.43 -105.97 -77.65
N GLN A 267 21.96 -104.75 -77.93
CA GLN A 267 21.20 -104.46 -79.15
C GLN A 267 22.03 -104.72 -80.42
N TYR A 268 23.33 -104.41 -80.41
CA TYR A 268 24.24 -104.78 -81.51
C TYR A 268 24.27 -106.30 -81.71
N PHE A 269 24.60 -107.08 -80.67
CA PHE A 269 24.64 -108.54 -80.75
C PHE A 269 23.28 -109.22 -81.03
N CYS A 270 22.15 -108.51 -80.86
CA CYS A 270 20.81 -109.01 -81.16
C CYS A 270 20.25 -108.50 -82.50
N GLN A 271 21.00 -107.71 -83.27
CA GLN A 271 20.62 -107.30 -84.64
C GLN A 271 21.27 -108.18 -85.72
N ASP A 272 22.32 -108.94 -85.38
CA ASP A 272 22.98 -109.89 -86.29
C ASP A 272 22.19 -111.22 -86.42
N ASP A 273 20.96 -111.12 -86.93
CA ASP A 273 20.35 -112.17 -87.79
C ASP A 273 20.97 -112.13 -89.22
N LEU A 274 22.05 -111.35 -89.39
CA LEU A 274 22.95 -111.35 -90.53
C LEU A 274 23.71 -112.67 -90.61
N TYR A 275 23.13 -113.60 -91.37
CA TYR A 275 23.76 -114.81 -91.89
C TYR A 275 25.28 -114.64 -92.09
N ILE A 276 26.07 -115.47 -91.41
CA ILE A 276 27.46 -115.76 -91.83
C ILE A 276 27.38 -116.62 -93.09
N LYS A 277 27.16 -115.95 -94.22
CA LYS A 277 27.32 -116.44 -95.59
C LYS A 277 28.11 -115.39 -96.36
N GLU A 278 28.99 -115.85 -97.25
CA GLU A 278 29.81 -115.03 -98.15
C GLU A 278 30.92 -114.21 -97.43
N ASP A 279 31.95 -114.94 -97.01
CA ASP A 279 33.37 -114.60 -97.25
C ASP A 279 33.86 -113.18 -96.95
N VAL A 280 33.39 -112.58 -95.85
CA VAL A 280 34.16 -111.56 -95.12
C VAL A 280 34.87 -112.25 -93.95
N PRO A 281 36.18 -112.53 -94.03
CA PRO A 281 36.90 -113.13 -92.90
C PRO A 281 36.79 -112.25 -91.66
N ILE A 282 36.59 -112.85 -90.48
CA ILE A 282 36.57 -112.11 -89.19
C ILE A 282 37.87 -111.29 -89.01
N ILE A 283 38.98 -111.81 -89.54
CA ILE A 283 40.29 -111.12 -89.65
C ILE A 283 40.18 -109.79 -90.42
N GLN A 284 39.39 -109.71 -91.48
CA GLN A 284 39.16 -108.50 -92.29
C GLN A 284 38.38 -107.44 -91.49
N VAL A 285 37.34 -107.86 -90.74
CA VAL A 285 36.54 -106.97 -89.89
C VAL A 285 37.39 -106.39 -88.75
N ILE A 286 38.18 -107.25 -88.09
CA ILE A 286 39.09 -106.82 -87.01
C ILE A 286 40.23 -105.95 -87.55
N PHE A 287 40.71 -106.19 -88.78
CA PHE A 287 41.70 -105.34 -89.45
C PHE A 287 41.14 -103.92 -89.71
N GLU A 288 39.97 -103.80 -90.34
CA GLU A 288 39.34 -102.49 -90.60
C GLU A 288 38.92 -101.79 -89.30
N TYR A 289 38.49 -102.52 -88.27
CA TYR A 289 38.22 -101.96 -86.94
C TYR A 289 39.50 -101.43 -86.25
N SER A 290 40.58 -102.21 -86.26
CA SER A 290 41.90 -101.79 -85.72
C SER A 290 42.47 -100.56 -86.44
N LYS A 291 42.27 -100.51 -87.77
CA LYS A 291 42.61 -99.36 -88.62
C LYS A 291 41.77 -98.12 -88.27
N ALA A 292 40.44 -98.27 -88.14
CA ALA A 292 39.56 -97.18 -87.71
C ALA A 292 39.87 -96.67 -86.28
N LEU A 293 40.23 -97.58 -85.36
CA LEU A 293 40.72 -97.21 -84.02
C LEU A 293 42.03 -96.42 -84.11
N LYS A 294 42.96 -96.82 -84.98
CA LYS A 294 44.24 -96.12 -85.19
C LYS A 294 44.05 -94.71 -85.77
N ASP A 295 43.23 -94.57 -86.81
CA ASP A 295 42.89 -93.27 -87.39
C ASP A 295 42.22 -92.35 -86.35
N ARG A 296 41.39 -92.92 -85.47
CA ARG A 296 40.73 -92.18 -84.37
C ARG A 296 41.70 -91.85 -83.23
N MET A 297 42.68 -92.70 -82.93
CA MET A 297 43.76 -92.44 -81.97
C MET A 297 44.62 -91.27 -82.45
N ASP A 298 45.07 -91.27 -83.69
CA ASP A 298 45.94 -90.21 -84.23
C ASP A 298 45.20 -88.86 -84.30
N ASN A 299 43.89 -88.87 -84.64
CA ASN A 299 43.05 -87.67 -84.53
C ASN A 299 42.89 -87.17 -83.08
N LEU A 300 42.61 -88.06 -82.11
CA LEU A 300 42.52 -87.67 -80.68
C LEU A 300 43.86 -87.14 -80.14
N LYS A 301 44.98 -87.69 -80.59
CA LYS A 301 46.32 -87.21 -80.23
C LYS A 301 46.55 -85.78 -80.72
N ILE A 302 46.23 -85.49 -81.98
CA ILE A 302 46.29 -84.15 -82.56
C ILE A 302 45.38 -83.17 -81.79
N LEU A 303 44.18 -83.59 -81.39
CA LEU A 303 43.26 -82.78 -80.58
C LEU A 303 43.78 -82.55 -79.15
N ALA A 304 44.34 -83.56 -78.48
CA ALA A 304 44.92 -83.46 -77.15
C ALA A 304 46.20 -82.60 -77.10
N GLU A 305 46.94 -82.49 -78.21
CA GLU A 305 48.11 -81.62 -78.35
C GLU A 305 47.74 -80.17 -78.70
N LYS A 306 46.65 -79.94 -79.46
CA LYS A 306 46.23 -78.60 -79.92
C LYS A 306 45.19 -77.91 -79.03
N GLU A 307 44.46 -78.65 -78.20
CA GLU A 307 43.44 -78.08 -77.30
C GLU A 307 44.07 -77.11 -76.28
N LYS A 308 43.45 -75.95 -76.09
CA LYS A 308 43.88 -74.88 -75.19
C LYS A 308 43.23 -74.99 -73.80
N ASP A 309 41.97 -75.40 -73.71
CA ASP A 309 41.28 -75.60 -72.44
C ASP A 309 41.90 -76.79 -71.66
N PRO A 310 42.40 -76.61 -70.42
CA PRO A 310 42.95 -77.71 -69.64
C PRO A 310 41.92 -78.81 -69.30
N ILE A 311 40.63 -78.48 -69.13
CA ILE A 311 39.58 -79.45 -68.81
C ILE A 311 39.28 -80.31 -70.04
N GLN A 312 39.05 -79.68 -71.20
CA GLN A 312 38.81 -80.43 -72.43
C GLN A 312 40.06 -81.20 -72.89
N ARG A 313 41.27 -80.66 -72.68
CA ARG A 313 42.54 -81.39 -72.94
C ARG A 313 42.64 -82.65 -72.08
N GLN A 314 42.22 -82.60 -70.82
CA GLN A 314 42.22 -83.78 -69.93
C GLN A 314 41.22 -84.85 -70.43
N ARG A 315 39.99 -84.46 -70.78
CA ARG A 315 39.00 -85.37 -71.38
C ARG A 315 39.50 -86.01 -72.67
N ASN A 316 40.16 -85.24 -73.55
CA ASN A 316 40.74 -85.75 -74.79
C ASN A 316 41.85 -86.79 -74.52
N ARG A 317 42.61 -86.65 -73.42
CA ARG A 317 43.63 -87.64 -72.99
C ARG A 317 43.02 -88.89 -72.37
N GLU A 318 41.93 -88.76 -71.63
CA GLU A 318 41.20 -89.89 -71.06
C GLU A 318 40.60 -90.76 -72.18
N ALA A 319 39.92 -90.13 -73.14
CA ALA A 319 39.42 -90.82 -74.35
C ALA A 319 40.55 -91.46 -75.19
N LEU A 320 41.71 -90.79 -75.32
CA LEU A 320 42.87 -91.34 -76.01
C LEU A 320 43.40 -92.61 -75.32
N ASN A 321 43.48 -92.62 -73.99
CA ASN A 321 43.89 -93.80 -73.21
C ASN A 321 42.93 -94.98 -73.36
N GLU A 322 41.63 -94.73 -73.53
CA GLU A 322 40.64 -95.79 -73.79
C GLU A 322 40.73 -96.34 -75.22
N ILE A 323 40.95 -95.49 -76.23
CA ILE A 323 41.20 -95.96 -77.60
C ILE A 323 42.51 -96.77 -77.68
N ILE A 324 43.57 -96.37 -76.96
CA ILE A 324 44.82 -97.15 -76.88
C ILE A 324 44.56 -98.56 -76.32
N LYS A 325 43.76 -98.69 -75.24
CA LYS A 325 43.36 -99.99 -74.70
C LYS A 325 42.53 -100.80 -75.70
N ALA A 326 41.56 -100.18 -76.35
CA ALA A 326 40.73 -100.84 -77.38
C ALA A 326 41.59 -101.33 -78.56
N GLN A 327 42.59 -100.56 -78.98
CA GLN A 327 43.53 -100.96 -80.03
C GLN A 327 44.48 -102.06 -79.59
N GLN A 328 44.93 -102.08 -78.33
CA GLN A 328 45.72 -103.18 -77.77
C GLN A 328 44.92 -104.48 -77.76
N ILE A 329 43.66 -104.44 -77.28
CA ILE A 329 42.75 -105.59 -77.29
C ILE A 329 42.47 -106.05 -78.73
N SER A 330 42.18 -105.12 -79.65
CA SER A 330 41.93 -105.45 -81.06
C SER A 330 43.15 -106.05 -81.77
N SER A 331 44.36 -105.62 -81.40
CA SER A 331 45.62 -106.22 -81.91
C SER A 331 45.82 -107.62 -81.33
N GLN A 332 45.67 -107.80 -80.02
CA GLN A 332 45.77 -109.12 -79.37
C GLN A 332 44.75 -110.13 -79.92
N MET A 333 43.53 -109.68 -80.24
CA MET A 333 42.52 -110.52 -80.90
C MET A 333 42.89 -110.83 -82.35
N TYR A 334 43.47 -109.87 -83.10
CA TYR A 334 43.98 -110.12 -84.45
C TYR A 334 45.12 -111.16 -84.44
N ASP A 335 46.11 -110.97 -83.58
CA ASP A 335 47.29 -111.84 -83.47
C ASP A 335 46.86 -113.26 -83.03
N SER A 336 45.96 -113.38 -82.03
CA SER A 336 45.43 -114.67 -81.60
C SER A 336 44.67 -115.41 -82.72
N LEU A 337 43.94 -114.69 -83.57
CA LEU A 337 43.23 -115.27 -84.72
C LEU A 337 44.18 -115.57 -85.90
N LEU A 338 45.32 -114.89 -85.97
CA LEU A 338 46.38 -115.18 -86.94
C LEU A 338 47.15 -116.45 -86.55
N ASP A 339 47.47 -116.63 -85.27
CA ASP A 339 48.07 -117.86 -84.72
C ASP A 339 47.14 -119.06 -84.91
N ILE A 340 45.85 -118.92 -84.57
CA ILE A 340 44.83 -119.96 -84.85
C ILE A 340 44.78 -120.31 -86.34
N LYS A 341 44.91 -119.32 -87.24
CA LYS A 341 44.95 -119.56 -88.69
C LYS A 341 46.25 -120.20 -89.18
N LEU A 342 47.36 -120.07 -88.44
CA LEU A 342 48.65 -120.70 -88.77
C LEU A 342 48.73 -122.15 -88.26
N ASP A 343 48.12 -122.47 -87.11
CA ASP A 343 47.98 -123.85 -86.62
C ASP A 343 46.91 -124.65 -87.39
N CYS A 344 45.82 -124.01 -87.87
CA CYS A 344 44.78 -124.63 -88.70
C CYS A 344 45.23 -124.89 -90.15
N ASN A 345 46.24 -125.74 -90.34
CA ASN A 345 46.82 -126.09 -91.65
C ASN A 345 46.06 -127.22 -92.38
N GLN A 346 44.72 -127.19 -92.32
CA GLN A 346 43.78 -128.10 -93.03
C GLN A 346 42.48 -127.35 -93.40
N ASP A 347 41.92 -127.64 -94.58
CA ASP A 347 40.94 -126.78 -95.27
C ASP A 347 39.50 -126.72 -94.69
N ASP A 348 39.17 -127.44 -93.62
CA ASP A 348 37.82 -127.47 -93.02
C ASP A 348 37.84 -127.20 -91.51
N CYS A 349 37.44 -125.99 -91.09
CA CYS A 349 37.32 -125.64 -89.67
C CYS A 349 36.22 -124.59 -89.38
N THR A 350 34.97 -125.04 -89.24
CA THR A 350 33.81 -124.18 -88.92
C THR A 350 33.77 -123.77 -87.44
N ILE A 351 34.51 -122.72 -87.07
CA ILE A 351 34.47 -122.09 -85.73
C ILE A 351 33.24 -121.17 -85.63
N GLY A 352 32.03 -121.77 -85.61
CA GLY A 352 30.76 -121.03 -85.58
C GLY A 352 30.02 -121.10 -84.23
N THR A 353 29.36 -122.22 -83.98
CA THR A 353 28.15 -122.27 -83.12
C THR A 353 28.35 -122.27 -81.60
N THR A 354 29.58 -122.48 -81.12
CA THR A 354 29.89 -122.59 -79.68
C THR A 354 30.40 -121.32 -79.03
N LEU A 355 30.91 -120.34 -79.81
CA LEU A 355 31.55 -119.14 -79.26
C LEU A 355 30.59 -117.96 -79.04
N GLU A 356 29.49 -117.92 -79.78
CA GLU A 356 28.51 -116.81 -79.78
C GLU A 356 27.56 -116.90 -78.58
N ASN A 357 27.00 -118.08 -78.34
CA ASN A 357 26.04 -118.34 -77.26
C ASN A 357 26.61 -118.01 -75.86
N PHE A 358 27.90 -118.27 -75.62
CA PHE A 358 28.59 -117.93 -74.36
C PHE A 358 28.76 -116.41 -74.17
N LYS A 359 29.08 -115.65 -75.22
CA LYS A 359 29.31 -114.20 -75.10
C LYS A 359 28.00 -113.44 -74.82
N LEU A 360 26.89 -113.90 -75.39
CA LEU A 360 25.59 -113.25 -75.20
C LEU A 360 24.95 -113.59 -73.84
N SER A 361 25.22 -114.77 -73.26
CA SER A 361 24.81 -115.07 -71.88
C SER A 361 25.51 -114.17 -70.87
N ASP A 362 26.83 -114.04 -71.00
CA ASP A 362 27.67 -113.31 -70.05
C ASP A 362 27.36 -111.80 -70.07
N LEU A 363 27.11 -111.24 -71.26
CA LEU A 363 26.66 -109.86 -71.42
C LEU A 363 25.27 -109.63 -70.78
N LYS A 364 24.33 -110.56 -70.95
CA LYS A 364 23.00 -110.48 -70.31
C LYS A 364 23.08 -110.57 -68.80
N GLU A 365 23.96 -111.41 -68.25
CA GLU A 365 24.19 -111.48 -66.81
C GLU A 365 24.80 -110.17 -66.26
N GLU A 366 25.76 -109.57 -66.97
CA GLU A 366 26.34 -108.28 -66.58
C GLU A 366 25.33 -107.12 -66.68
N ILE A 367 24.48 -107.09 -67.72
CA ILE A 367 23.36 -106.15 -67.81
C ILE A 367 22.39 -106.32 -66.64
N GLN A 368 22.07 -107.56 -66.24
CA GLN A 368 21.20 -107.83 -65.10
C GLN A 368 21.83 -107.40 -63.77
N LYS A 369 23.14 -107.63 -63.57
CA LYS A 369 23.90 -107.11 -62.42
C LYS A 369 23.89 -105.59 -62.37
N LYS A 370 24.18 -104.91 -63.49
CA LYS A 370 24.21 -103.45 -63.60
C LYS A 370 22.82 -102.83 -63.43
N GLN A 371 21.77 -103.45 -63.98
CA GLN A 371 20.38 -103.03 -63.76
C GLN A 371 19.98 -103.15 -62.28
N THR A 372 20.43 -104.20 -61.59
CA THR A 372 20.20 -104.38 -60.15
C THR A 372 20.90 -103.29 -59.34
N TYR A 373 22.17 -103.01 -59.64
CA TYR A 373 22.95 -101.96 -58.98
C TYR A 373 22.43 -100.54 -59.27
N PHE A 374 21.94 -100.28 -60.49
CA PHE A 374 21.24 -99.06 -60.86
C PHE A 374 19.96 -98.87 -60.03
N ASN A 375 19.13 -99.92 -59.90
CA ASN A 375 17.90 -99.86 -59.10
C ASN A 375 18.19 -99.55 -57.62
N GLN A 376 19.26 -100.13 -57.05
CA GLN A 376 19.72 -99.84 -55.70
C GLN A 376 20.14 -98.37 -55.54
N ILE A 377 21.03 -97.87 -56.41
CA ILE A 377 21.51 -96.48 -56.36
C ILE A 377 20.38 -95.47 -56.60
N TYR A 378 19.41 -95.79 -57.48
CA TYR A 378 18.23 -94.96 -57.68
C TYR A 378 17.38 -94.85 -56.41
N SER A 379 17.16 -95.96 -55.71
CA SER A 379 16.46 -95.96 -54.41
C SER A 379 17.24 -95.24 -53.31
N GLU A 380 18.58 -95.36 -53.27
CA GLU A 380 19.44 -94.57 -52.39
C GLU A 380 19.29 -93.06 -52.66
N LYS A 381 19.35 -92.66 -53.95
CA LYS A 381 19.20 -91.27 -54.38
C LYS A 381 17.85 -90.68 -53.98
N GLN A 382 16.74 -91.33 -54.33
CA GLN A 382 15.39 -90.86 -53.95
C GLN A 382 15.23 -90.71 -52.42
N SER A 383 15.76 -91.65 -51.64
CA SER A 383 15.73 -91.58 -50.17
C SER A 383 16.54 -90.38 -49.64
N MET A 384 17.73 -90.13 -50.19
CA MET A 384 18.57 -88.99 -49.78
C MET A 384 17.98 -87.63 -50.20
N GLU A 385 17.34 -87.56 -51.36
CA GLU A 385 16.62 -86.37 -51.85
C GLU A 385 15.38 -86.07 -50.99
N PHE A 386 14.61 -87.08 -50.60
CA PHE A 386 13.47 -86.93 -49.69
C PHE A 386 13.89 -86.43 -48.30
N LEU A 387 14.99 -86.96 -47.74
CA LEU A 387 15.56 -86.46 -46.49
C LEU A 387 16.03 -85.00 -46.61
N LEU A 388 16.61 -84.60 -47.75
CA LEU A 388 17.00 -83.22 -48.00
C LEU A 388 15.78 -82.28 -48.06
N GLN A 389 14.68 -82.71 -48.67
CA GLN A 389 13.41 -81.96 -48.68
C GLN A 389 12.86 -81.79 -47.24
N GLN A 390 12.87 -82.85 -46.43
CA GLN A 390 12.43 -82.77 -45.02
C GLN A 390 13.26 -81.77 -44.20
N ILE A 391 14.60 -81.80 -44.32
CA ILE A 391 15.49 -80.87 -43.61
C ILE A 391 15.24 -79.43 -44.09
N THR A 392 15.05 -79.23 -45.39
CA THR A 392 14.74 -77.90 -45.96
C THR A 392 13.42 -77.35 -45.42
N GLN A 393 12.37 -78.18 -45.36
CA GLN A 393 11.07 -77.78 -44.80
C GLN A 393 11.15 -77.45 -43.30
N GLN A 394 11.92 -78.22 -42.52
CA GLN A 394 12.13 -77.93 -41.09
C GLN A 394 12.93 -76.63 -40.88
N LEU A 395 13.95 -76.39 -41.70
CA LEU A 395 14.73 -75.15 -41.71
C LEU A 395 13.85 -73.92 -42.00
N ASP A 396 13.00 -73.98 -43.02
CA ASP A 396 12.13 -72.86 -43.40
C ASP A 396 10.99 -72.61 -42.41
N ASN A 397 10.48 -73.67 -41.76
CA ASN A 397 9.54 -73.54 -40.64
C ASN A 397 10.17 -72.78 -39.45
N GLU A 398 11.40 -73.14 -39.03
CA GLU A 398 12.08 -72.45 -37.93
C GLU A 398 12.49 -71.02 -38.29
N LYS A 399 12.92 -70.75 -39.54
CA LYS A 399 13.14 -69.37 -40.04
C LYS A 399 11.86 -68.53 -39.96
N SER A 400 10.74 -69.09 -40.41
CA SER A 400 9.43 -68.40 -40.38
C SER A 400 9.02 -68.08 -38.94
N ALA A 401 9.12 -69.05 -38.03
CA ALA A 401 8.83 -68.86 -36.62
C ALA A 401 9.78 -67.83 -35.95
N TYR A 402 11.06 -67.80 -36.33
CA TYR A 402 12.02 -66.79 -35.89
C TYR A 402 11.65 -65.37 -36.37
N LEU A 403 11.24 -65.21 -37.64
CA LEU A 403 10.79 -63.92 -38.17
C LEU A 403 9.51 -63.42 -37.49
N ILE A 404 8.58 -64.33 -37.17
CA ILE A 404 7.37 -64.01 -36.38
C ILE A 404 7.75 -63.54 -34.98
N ASN A 405 8.66 -64.25 -34.30
CA ASN A 405 9.13 -63.86 -32.96
C ASN A 405 9.92 -62.55 -32.97
N LYS A 406 10.74 -62.29 -34.00
CA LYS A 406 11.44 -61.02 -34.19
C LYS A 406 10.48 -59.84 -34.40
N SER A 407 9.40 -60.04 -35.16
CA SER A 407 8.33 -59.03 -35.33
C SER A 407 7.58 -58.76 -34.03
N ARG A 408 7.31 -59.80 -33.22
CA ARG A 408 6.73 -59.66 -31.87
C ARG A 408 7.66 -58.88 -30.93
N LEU A 409 8.95 -59.25 -30.87
CA LEU A 409 9.94 -58.60 -30.03
C LEU A 409 10.05 -57.09 -30.30
N ASN A 410 10.08 -56.68 -31.58
CA ASN A 410 10.11 -55.27 -31.96
C ASN A 410 8.90 -54.50 -31.39
N LYS A 411 7.68 -55.05 -31.50
CA LYS A 411 6.47 -54.42 -30.97
C LYS A 411 6.47 -54.31 -29.44
N LEU A 412 7.03 -55.29 -28.73
CA LEU A 412 7.16 -55.21 -27.27
C LEU A 412 8.19 -54.14 -26.85
N ILE A 413 9.29 -53.98 -27.61
CA ILE A 413 10.28 -52.91 -27.41
C ILE A 413 9.67 -51.52 -27.71
N GLU A 414 8.84 -51.40 -28.75
CA GLU A 414 8.05 -50.18 -29.02
C GLU A 414 7.14 -49.83 -27.83
N ASN A 415 6.38 -50.81 -27.31
CA ASN A 415 5.55 -50.63 -26.11
C ASN A 415 6.37 -50.23 -24.87
N GLN A 416 7.56 -50.83 -24.68
CA GLN A 416 8.46 -50.50 -23.56
C GLN A 416 8.96 -49.05 -23.66
N ASN A 417 9.24 -48.56 -24.86
CA ASN A 417 9.60 -47.16 -25.11
C ASN A 417 8.43 -46.19 -24.85
N PHE A 418 7.18 -46.57 -25.16
CA PHE A 418 6.01 -45.81 -24.76
C PHE A 418 5.85 -45.75 -23.23
N LEU A 419 6.05 -46.86 -22.52
CA LEU A 419 6.01 -46.89 -21.04
C LEU A 419 7.08 -45.99 -20.40
N ASN A 420 8.31 -46.03 -20.91
CA ASN A 420 9.41 -45.18 -20.43
C ASN A 420 9.07 -43.68 -20.59
N LYS A 421 8.34 -43.29 -21.63
CA LYS A 421 7.84 -41.92 -21.80
C LYS A 421 6.84 -41.53 -20.70
N THR A 422 5.94 -42.45 -20.32
CA THR A 422 4.98 -42.24 -19.22
C THR A 422 5.69 -42.09 -17.87
N LYS A 423 6.77 -42.84 -17.62
CA LYS A 423 7.55 -42.75 -16.38
C LYS A 423 8.13 -41.34 -16.16
N ASN A 424 8.63 -40.69 -17.21
CA ASN A 424 9.17 -39.31 -17.10
C ASN A 424 8.10 -38.31 -16.61
N GLN A 425 6.83 -38.52 -16.97
CA GLN A 425 5.72 -37.66 -16.52
C GLN A 425 5.45 -37.80 -15.01
N SER A 426 5.80 -38.93 -14.39
CA SER A 426 5.72 -39.10 -12.94
C SER A 426 6.74 -38.22 -12.20
N GLU A 427 7.96 -38.08 -12.74
CA GLU A 427 8.97 -37.18 -12.17
C GLU A 427 8.56 -35.71 -12.30
N GLU A 428 7.90 -35.34 -13.39
CA GLU A 428 7.29 -34.01 -13.56
C GLU A 428 6.17 -33.78 -12.53
N LEU A 429 5.31 -34.77 -12.29
CA LEU A 429 4.23 -34.72 -11.29
C LEU A 429 4.78 -34.58 -9.86
N GLN A 430 5.92 -35.23 -9.55
CA GLN A 430 6.61 -35.04 -8.28
C GLN A 430 7.26 -33.65 -8.16
N LYS A 431 7.92 -33.15 -9.21
CA LYS A 431 8.51 -31.79 -9.25
C LYS A 431 7.44 -30.71 -9.04
N LEU A 432 6.30 -30.81 -9.75
CA LEU A 432 5.14 -29.95 -9.56
C LEU A 432 4.56 -30.04 -8.15
N THR A 433 4.56 -31.24 -7.54
CA THR A 433 4.07 -31.43 -6.16
C THR A 433 4.93 -30.69 -5.15
N ASN A 434 6.26 -30.73 -5.29
CA ASN A 434 7.18 -30.00 -4.42
C ASN A 434 7.01 -28.48 -4.63
N GLN A 435 6.94 -28.00 -5.88
CA GLN A 435 6.73 -26.58 -6.20
C GLN A 435 5.42 -26.01 -5.64
N ILE A 436 4.33 -26.80 -5.67
CA ILE A 436 3.06 -26.41 -5.05
C ILE A 436 3.22 -26.28 -3.53
N PHE A 437 3.90 -27.23 -2.87
CA PHE A 437 4.12 -27.17 -1.42
C PHE A 437 4.93 -25.94 -0.99
N ASP A 438 6.01 -25.61 -1.71
CA ASP A 438 6.84 -24.43 -1.43
C ASP A 438 6.04 -23.12 -1.60
N LEU A 439 5.18 -23.05 -2.61
CA LEU A 439 4.31 -21.89 -2.87
C LEU A 439 3.12 -21.82 -1.90
N GLU A 440 2.58 -22.94 -1.43
CA GLU A 440 1.57 -22.97 -0.35
C GLU A 440 2.15 -22.46 0.97
N PHE A 441 3.40 -22.80 1.28
CA PHE A 441 4.11 -22.24 2.42
C PHE A 441 4.31 -20.71 2.28
N GLN A 442 4.80 -20.24 1.13
CA GLN A 442 4.95 -18.81 0.85
C GLN A 442 3.62 -18.04 0.91
N LYS A 443 2.55 -18.60 0.35
CA LYS A 443 1.19 -18.05 0.41
C LYS A 443 0.75 -17.87 1.87
N ASN A 444 0.92 -18.88 2.71
CA ASN A 444 0.49 -18.83 4.11
C ASN A 444 1.31 -17.80 4.91
N ALA A 445 2.62 -17.68 4.65
CA ALA A 445 3.45 -16.65 5.25
C ALA A 445 3.01 -15.22 4.83
N LEU A 446 2.83 -14.98 3.53
CA LEU A 446 2.34 -13.69 3.01
C LEU A 446 0.93 -13.35 3.51
N GLN A 447 0.06 -14.34 3.72
CA GLN A 447 -1.27 -14.12 4.29
C GLN A 447 -1.18 -13.62 5.74
N VAL A 448 -0.32 -14.23 6.57
CA VAL A 448 -0.08 -13.78 7.96
C VAL A 448 0.53 -12.38 7.99
N GLU A 449 1.44 -12.03 7.08
CA GLU A 449 1.96 -10.66 6.96
C GLU A 449 0.86 -9.65 6.59
N VAL A 450 -0.03 -10.00 5.65
CA VAL A 450 -1.17 -9.16 5.24
C VAL A 450 -2.16 -8.95 6.39
N GLU A 451 -2.48 -10.00 7.16
CA GLU A 451 -3.36 -9.93 8.33
C GLU A 451 -2.73 -9.07 9.46
N ASN A 452 -1.42 -9.23 9.71
CA ASN A 452 -0.70 -8.41 10.69
C ASN A 452 -0.65 -6.92 10.30
N LEU A 453 -0.40 -6.60 9.02
CA LEU A 453 -0.42 -5.22 8.52
C LEU A 453 -1.82 -4.61 8.59
N MET A 454 -2.87 -5.38 8.33
CA MET A 454 -4.26 -4.92 8.48
C MET A 454 -4.61 -4.58 9.94
N ASN A 455 -4.11 -5.36 10.91
CA ASN A 455 -4.27 -5.05 12.33
C ASN A 455 -3.54 -3.75 12.71
N GLN A 456 -2.29 -3.57 12.27
CA GLN A 456 -1.53 -2.33 12.50
C GLN A 456 -2.20 -1.10 11.86
N ILE A 457 -2.83 -1.25 10.70
CA ILE A 457 -3.65 -0.19 10.06
C ILE A 457 -4.83 0.21 10.96
N ASN A 458 -5.53 -0.75 11.54
CA ASN A 458 -6.65 -0.49 12.46
C ASN A 458 -6.17 0.19 13.76
N ASP A 459 -5.10 -0.31 14.37
CA ASP A 459 -4.52 0.27 15.59
C ASP A 459 -4.07 1.72 15.37
N GLN A 460 -3.46 2.00 14.22
CA GLN A 460 -3.02 3.35 13.84
C GLN A 460 -4.21 4.28 13.56
N GLN A 461 -5.30 3.78 12.97
CA GLN A 461 -6.54 4.54 12.80
C GLN A 461 -7.19 4.87 14.15
N HIS A 462 -7.26 3.92 15.08
CA HIS A 462 -7.78 4.16 16.43
C HIS A 462 -6.94 5.20 17.22
N GLN A 463 -5.63 5.27 17.01
CA GLN A 463 -4.79 6.33 17.56
C GLN A 463 -5.17 7.71 16.96
N ILE A 464 -5.35 7.80 15.64
CA ILE A 464 -5.82 9.03 14.96
C ILE A 464 -7.17 9.47 15.52
N ASP A 465 -8.14 8.56 15.64
CA ASP A 465 -9.48 8.86 16.13
C ASP A 465 -9.44 9.38 17.58
N SER A 466 -8.61 8.77 18.44
CA SER A 466 -8.41 9.22 19.84
C SER A 466 -7.79 10.61 19.94
N GLU A 467 -6.76 10.92 19.15
CA GLU A 467 -6.16 12.25 19.14
C GLU A 467 -7.13 13.30 18.54
N VAL A 468 -7.93 12.94 17.53
CA VAL A 468 -8.99 13.79 16.96
C VAL A 468 -10.08 14.09 18.00
N GLU A 469 -10.46 13.13 18.84
CA GLU A 469 -11.40 13.37 19.94
C GLU A 469 -10.85 14.38 20.96
N LYS A 470 -9.59 14.22 21.39
CA LYS A 470 -8.89 15.18 22.28
C LYS A 470 -8.85 16.60 21.69
N VAL A 471 -8.60 16.74 20.38
CA VAL A 471 -8.68 18.03 19.68
C VAL A 471 -10.09 18.61 19.73
N ASN A 472 -11.13 17.79 19.56
CA ASN A 472 -12.52 18.24 19.60
C ASN A 472 -12.97 18.65 21.00
N GLU A 473 -12.52 17.95 22.06
CA GLU A 473 -12.72 18.37 23.45
C GLU A 473 -12.06 19.72 23.76
N LYS A 474 -10.77 19.88 23.41
CA LYS A 474 -10.07 21.15 23.62
C LYS A 474 -10.68 22.30 22.82
N LYS A 475 -11.12 22.07 21.58
CA LYS A 475 -11.85 23.07 20.78
C LYS A 475 -13.16 23.49 21.46
N LYS A 476 -13.95 22.54 21.99
CA LYS A 476 -15.15 22.87 22.80
C LYS A 476 -14.78 23.73 24.02
N LYS A 477 -13.74 23.34 24.77
CA LYS A 477 -13.26 24.10 25.94
C LYS A 477 -12.84 25.53 25.59
N VAL A 478 -12.11 25.72 24.48
CA VAL A 478 -11.74 27.05 23.96
C VAL A 478 -12.98 27.87 23.60
N GLU A 479 -14.01 27.27 23.00
CA GLU A 479 -15.24 28.00 22.65
C GLU A 479 -16.05 28.40 23.89
N THR A 480 -16.17 27.51 24.90
CA THR A 480 -16.76 27.85 26.20
C THR A 480 -16.01 29.00 26.87
N LEU A 481 -14.67 28.95 26.90
CA LEU A 481 -13.85 30.03 27.46
C LEU A 481 -14.07 31.38 26.75
N LYS A 482 -14.28 31.42 25.42
CA LYS A 482 -14.65 32.65 24.72
C LYS A 482 -16.00 33.18 25.17
N ILE A 483 -17.00 32.31 25.32
CA ILE A 483 -18.36 32.66 25.74
C ILE A 483 -18.32 33.24 27.16
N ASP A 484 -17.70 32.53 28.10
CA ASP A 484 -17.55 32.95 29.50
C ASP A 484 -16.78 34.28 29.61
N ARG A 485 -15.66 34.42 28.88
CA ARG A 485 -14.88 35.68 28.83
C ARG A 485 -15.73 36.83 28.31
N ASN A 486 -16.47 36.62 27.22
CA ASN A 486 -17.31 37.67 26.62
C ASN A 486 -18.46 38.08 27.55
N GLN A 487 -19.05 37.12 28.28
CA GLN A 487 -20.07 37.37 29.30
C GLN A 487 -19.49 38.17 30.47
N GLN A 488 -18.37 37.73 31.07
CA GLN A 488 -17.69 38.44 32.16
C GLN A 488 -17.27 39.86 31.75
N ILE A 489 -16.75 40.05 30.53
CA ILE A 489 -16.45 41.37 29.95
C ILE A 489 -17.70 42.24 29.89
N ASN A 490 -18.85 41.68 29.50
CA ASN A 490 -20.10 42.43 29.37
C ASN A 490 -20.66 42.85 30.74
N ASP A 491 -20.70 41.91 31.70
CA ASP A 491 -21.17 42.16 33.06
C ASP A 491 -20.28 43.19 33.77
N LYS A 492 -18.95 43.07 33.64
CA LYS A 492 -18.00 44.01 34.24
C LYS A 492 -18.03 45.39 33.56
N LYS A 493 -18.28 45.46 32.24
CA LYS A 493 -18.57 46.74 31.55
C LYS A 493 -19.86 47.38 32.05
N GLN A 494 -20.91 46.59 32.30
CA GLN A 494 -22.18 47.10 32.83
C GLN A 494 -22.01 47.60 34.28
N GLU A 495 -21.18 46.91 35.09
CA GLU A 495 -20.80 47.39 36.42
C GLU A 495 -20.05 48.73 36.35
N ILE A 496 -18.99 48.81 35.53
CA ILE A 496 -18.22 50.05 35.30
C ILE A 496 -19.14 51.18 34.83
N TYR A 497 -20.06 50.92 33.90
CA TYR A 497 -21.03 51.93 33.43
C TYR A 497 -21.94 52.42 34.57
N ASN A 498 -22.45 51.51 35.40
CA ASN A 498 -23.28 51.85 36.56
C ASN A 498 -22.49 52.69 37.59
N GLN A 499 -21.23 52.32 37.86
CA GLN A 499 -20.34 53.10 38.73
C GLN A 499 -20.06 54.50 38.15
N VAL A 500 -19.68 54.61 36.87
CA VAL A 500 -19.44 55.90 36.19
C VAL A 500 -20.68 56.78 36.24
N LYS A 501 -21.87 56.21 35.99
CA LYS A 501 -23.16 56.91 36.10
C LYS A 501 -23.41 57.45 37.51
N GLU A 502 -23.01 56.72 38.55
CA GLU A 502 -23.06 57.20 39.94
C GLU A 502 -22.01 58.29 40.21
N CYS A 503 -20.76 58.12 39.77
CA CYS A 503 -19.73 59.15 39.92
C CYS A 503 -20.12 60.46 39.21
N ILE A 504 -20.88 60.40 38.10
CA ILE A 504 -21.46 61.58 37.44
C ILE A 504 -22.55 62.25 38.30
N LYS A 505 -23.38 61.50 39.03
CA LYS A 505 -24.32 62.09 40.02
C LYS A 505 -23.56 62.75 41.16
N GLN A 506 -22.61 62.04 41.77
CA GLN A 506 -21.79 62.56 42.87
C GLN A 506 -21.02 63.81 42.44
N LYS A 507 -20.51 63.84 41.20
CA LYS A 507 -19.91 65.05 40.63
C LYS A 507 -20.93 66.18 40.48
N LYS A 508 -22.12 65.95 39.94
CA LYS A 508 -23.16 66.99 39.85
C LYS A 508 -23.56 67.55 41.22
N ILE A 509 -23.61 66.71 42.26
CA ILE A 509 -23.87 67.16 43.64
C ILE A 509 -22.71 68.05 44.13
N TYR A 510 -21.46 67.63 43.91
CA TYR A 510 -20.27 68.41 44.24
C TYR A 510 -20.19 69.75 43.47
N ASP A 511 -20.40 69.72 42.15
CA ASP A 511 -20.37 70.91 41.28
C ASP A 511 -21.48 71.91 41.71
N ASN A 512 -22.70 71.44 41.98
CA ASN A 512 -23.80 72.26 42.51
C ASN A 512 -23.47 72.85 43.90
N PHE A 513 -22.84 72.06 44.77
CA PHE A 513 -22.43 72.50 46.11
C PHE A 513 -21.34 73.59 46.03
N VAL A 514 -20.33 73.40 45.16
CA VAL A 514 -19.28 74.39 44.89
C VAL A 514 -19.87 75.68 44.32
N GLN A 515 -20.84 75.59 43.39
CA GLN A 515 -21.54 76.76 42.88
C GLN A 515 -22.32 77.48 43.98
N LYS A 516 -23.02 76.75 44.87
CA LYS A 516 -23.73 77.33 46.01
C LYS A 516 -22.77 78.09 46.94
N GLN A 517 -21.64 77.48 47.29
CA GLN A 517 -20.57 78.12 48.10
C GLN A 517 -20.01 79.37 47.42
N SER A 518 -19.74 79.32 46.11
CA SER A 518 -19.30 80.49 45.34
C SER A 518 -20.29 81.66 45.46
N ASN A 519 -21.58 81.39 45.26
CA ASN A 519 -22.65 82.39 45.36
C ASN A 519 -22.85 82.90 46.81
N GLN A 520 -22.52 82.11 47.83
CA GLN A 520 -22.52 82.54 49.25
C GLN A 520 -21.32 83.44 49.57
N ILE A 521 -20.14 83.12 49.04
CA ILE A 521 -18.90 83.93 49.20
C ILE A 521 -19.03 85.27 48.48
N GLU A 522 -19.62 85.28 47.27
CA GLU A 522 -19.92 86.50 46.52
C GLU A 522 -20.81 87.45 47.33
N LYS A 523 -21.93 86.97 47.87
CA LYS A 523 -22.82 87.74 48.76
C LYS A 523 -22.15 88.20 50.05
N ALA A 524 -21.29 87.39 50.66
CA ALA A 524 -20.54 87.80 51.85
C ALA A 524 -19.58 88.98 51.55
N ASN A 525 -19.00 89.01 50.34
CA ASN A 525 -18.18 90.12 49.85
C ASN A 525 -19.01 91.36 49.49
N GLU A 526 -20.20 91.21 48.90
CA GLU A 526 -21.16 92.32 48.69
C GLU A 526 -21.54 92.98 50.02
N ILE A 527 -21.99 92.19 51.01
CA ILE A 527 -22.35 92.68 52.35
C ILE A 527 -21.14 93.36 53.03
N LYS A 528 -19.94 92.80 52.87
CA LYS A 528 -18.70 93.41 53.38
C LYS A 528 -18.40 94.76 52.73
N ALA A 529 -18.61 94.92 51.42
CA ALA A 529 -18.43 96.19 50.72
C ALA A 529 -19.45 97.25 51.16
N VAL A 530 -20.70 96.85 51.38
CA VAL A 530 -21.75 97.72 51.95
C VAL A 530 -21.37 98.17 53.36
N ILE A 531 -20.98 97.25 54.26
CA ILE A 531 -20.52 97.58 55.61
C ILE A 531 -19.30 98.52 55.57
N GLN A 532 -18.32 98.27 54.69
CA GLN A 532 -17.15 99.14 54.54
C GLN A 532 -17.47 100.52 53.97
N THR A 533 -18.63 100.71 53.35
CA THR A 533 -19.12 102.01 52.88
C THR A 533 -19.85 102.74 54.00
N GLU A 534 -20.80 102.07 54.65
CA GLU A 534 -21.55 102.60 55.81
C GLU A 534 -20.64 102.97 56.99
N VAL A 535 -19.59 102.18 57.28
CA VAL A 535 -18.61 102.51 58.32
C VAL A 535 -17.83 103.79 57.98
N LYS A 536 -17.45 104.01 56.71
CA LYS A 536 -16.81 105.26 56.28
C LYS A 536 -17.76 106.46 56.36
N GLU A 537 -19.05 106.25 56.09
CA GLU A 537 -20.05 107.30 56.27
C GLU A 537 -20.27 107.62 57.76
N ILE A 538 -20.30 106.61 58.64
CA ILE A 538 -20.31 106.79 60.10
C ILE A 538 -19.05 107.55 60.57
N GLU A 539 -17.86 107.18 60.08
CA GLU A 539 -16.60 107.91 60.37
C GLU A 539 -16.66 109.36 59.87
N SER A 540 -17.21 109.59 58.67
CA SER A 540 -17.40 110.94 58.11
C SER A 540 -18.39 111.77 58.95
N ILE A 541 -19.50 111.18 59.37
CA ILE A 541 -20.50 111.83 60.25
C ILE A 541 -19.88 112.15 61.61
N LEU A 542 -19.13 111.23 62.22
CA LEU A 542 -18.43 111.45 63.49
C LEU A 542 -17.35 112.55 63.37
N ASN A 543 -16.64 112.63 62.25
CA ASN A 543 -15.65 113.68 62.01
C ASN A 543 -16.33 115.05 61.76
N GLN A 544 -17.43 115.10 61.00
CA GLN A 544 -18.25 116.32 60.87
C GLN A 544 -18.83 116.75 62.22
N TYR A 545 -19.30 115.82 63.05
CA TYR A 545 -19.81 116.11 64.39
C TYR A 545 -18.72 116.74 65.27
N LYS A 546 -17.50 116.16 65.28
CA LYS A 546 -16.34 116.72 65.99
C LYS A 546 -15.96 118.13 65.51
N ILE A 547 -15.92 118.35 64.20
CA ILE A 547 -15.60 119.67 63.62
C ILE A 547 -16.67 120.69 64.04
N THR A 548 -17.95 120.34 63.91
CA THR A 548 -19.06 121.23 64.29
C THR A 548 -19.06 121.56 65.78
N TYR A 549 -18.69 120.60 66.65
CA TYR A 549 -18.55 120.82 68.08
C TYR A 549 -17.38 121.74 68.45
N ALA A 550 -16.29 121.71 67.66
CA ALA A 550 -15.15 122.61 67.80
C ALA A 550 -15.48 124.03 67.30
N ASP A 551 -16.14 124.15 66.14
CA ASP A 551 -16.57 125.42 65.55
C ASP A 551 -17.60 126.16 66.43
N LEU A 552 -18.40 125.44 67.21
CA LEU A 552 -19.29 125.99 68.25
C LEU A 552 -18.53 126.58 69.47
N ASN A 553 -17.20 126.47 69.52
CA ASN A 553 -16.31 126.98 70.56
C ASN A 553 -16.72 126.63 72.02
N LEU A 554 -17.37 125.47 72.20
CA LEU A 554 -17.77 124.98 73.53
C LEU A 554 -16.57 124.48 74.35
N GLN A 555 -15.46 124.12 73.69
CA GLN A 555 -14.23 123.64 74.32
C GLN A 555 -13.68 124.66 75.34
N GLN A 556 -13.60 125.95 74.98
CA GLN A 556 -13.05 126.99 75.87
C GLN A 556 -13.98 127.36 77.04
N ASN A 557 -15.27 127.04 76.95
CA ASN A 557 -16.23 127.26 78.04
C ASN A 557 -16.27 126.10 79.04
N TYR A 558 -15.88 124.89 78.64
CA TYR A 558 -15.79 123.73 79.54
C TYR A 558 -14.67 123.89 80.58
N ASP A 559 -13.45 124.24 80.15
CA ASP A 559 -12.27 124.45 81.01
C ASP A 559 -12.47 125.55 82.10
N ILE A 560 -13.40 126.49 81.86
CA ILE A 560 -13.76 127.58 82.79
C ILE A 560 -14.85 127.14 83.79
N ILE A 561 -15.66 126.15 83.44
CA ILE A 561 -16.70 125.57 84.31
C ILE A 561 -16.11 124.47 85.19
N GLU A 562 -15.23 123.61 84.65
CA GLU A 562 -14.60 122.51 85.39
C GLU A 562 -13.76 123.04 86.57
N LYS A 563 -13.02 124.14 86.38
CA LYS A 563 -12.33 124.89 87.45
C LYS A 563 -13.23 125.61 88.47
N LYS A 564 -14.55 125.39 88.40
CA LYS A 564 -15.55 125.81 89.38
C LYS A 564 -16.48 124.67 89.83
N GLN A 565 -16.13 123.41 89.53
CA GLN A 565 -16.82 122.22 90.05
C GLN A 565 -15.95 121.37 91.00
N ASP A 566 -14.68 121.75 91.23
CA ASP A 566 -13.89 121.37 92.42
C ASP A 566 -14.31 122.17 93.69
N LEU A 567 -15.60 122.51 93.81
CA LEU A 567 -16.18 123.27 94.95
C LEU A 567 -17.66 122.93 95.18
#